data_AF-A0A643FC37-F1
#
_entry.id   AF-A0A643FC37-F1
#
_cell.length_a   1.000
_cell.length_b   1.000
_cell.length_c   1.000
_cell.angle_alpha   90.00
_cell.angle_beta   90.00
_cell.angle_gamma   90.00
#
_symmetry.space_group_name_H-M   'P 1'
#
loop_
_entity.id
_entity.type
_entity.pdbx_description
1 polymer ?
#
loop_
_entity_poly.entity_id
_entity_poly.type
_entity_poly.pdbx_seq_one_letter_code
_entity_poly.pdbx_strand_id
1 'polypeptide(L)'
;MEFHKTRRQQFLGESYYTAVLRSCDDGVEAVGLLLKAAVAEGDIRYAHGRARVLAETRFDRLTLRYTAGEPIEPLRSELEQVIAAYERYGELLWSFRKDRNEMVFEFDVIDDYCQLRIPRDGGHDSTLMADSVPP
;
A
#
# COMPACT_ATOMS: atom_id res chain seq x y z
N MET A 1 -21.86 17.17 5.60
CA MET A 1 -20.92 17.22 4.46
C MET A 1 -21.56 16.43 3.33
N GLU A 2 -21.51 16.87 2.08
CA GLU A 2 -22.02 16.06 0.96
C GLU A 2 -20.89 15.15 0.45
N PHE A 3 -20.74 13.97 1.07
CA PHE A 3 -19.63 13.04 0.81
C PHE A 3 -19.41 12.72 -0.68
N HIS A 4 -20.52 12.60 -1.43
CA HIS A 4 -20.49 12.32 -2.86
C HIS A 4 -19.93 13.47 -3.72
N LYS A 5 -19.92 14.72 -3.21
CA LYS A 5 -19.34 15.90 -3.87
C LYS A 5 -17.86 16.12 -3.52
N THR A 6 -17.37 15.55 -2.42
CA THR A 6 -16.00 15.76 -1.93
C THR A 6 -15.06 14.61 -2.28
N ARG A 7 -15.56 13.36 -2.32
CA ARG A 7 -14.75 12.17 -2.62
C ARG A 7 -14.03 12.28 -3.96
N ARG A 8 -12.75 11.92 -3.98
CA ARG A 8 -11.93 11.83 -5.20
C ARG A 8 -12.25 10.56 -6.00
N GLN A 9 -12.63 9.48 -5.33
CA GLN A 9 -13.01 8.21 -5.95
C GLN A 9 -14.55 8.11 -6.07
N GLN A 10 -15.05 8.06 -7.31
CA GLN A 10 -16.51 8.09 -7.59
C GLN A 10 -17.29 6.92 -6.97
N PHE A 11 -16.67 5.75 -6.83
CA PHE A 11 -17.30 4.53 -6.31
C PHE A 11 -17.18 4.35 -4.78
N LEU A 12 -16.47 5.24 -4.08
CA LEU A 12 -16.34 5.17 -2.62
C LEU A 12 -17.68 5.54 -1.95
N GLY A 13 -18.32 4.57 -1.28
CA GLY A 13 -19.55 4.78 -0.52
C GLY A 13 -19.29 5.33 0.89
N GLU A 14 -20.15 6.23 1.38
CA GLU A 14 -19.99 6.87 2.70
C GLU A 14 -20.10 5.86 3.87
N SER A 15 -20.98 4.87 3.76
CA SER A 15 -21.10 3.77 4.72
C SER A 15 -19.86 2.88 4.75
N TYR A 16 -19.30 2.56 3.58
CA TYR A 16 -18.05 1.80 3.46
C TYR A 16 -16.88 2.59 4.03
N TYR A 17 -16.72 3.86 3.65
CA TYR A 17 -15.73 4.77 4.20
C TYR A 17 -15.76 4.80 5.73
N THR A 18 -16.95 5.01 6.33
CA THR A 18 -17.13 5.06 7.78
C THR A 18 -16.78 3.72 8.45
N ALA A 19 -17.17 2.59 7.84
CA ALA A 19 -16.88 1.27 8.38
C ALA A 19 -15.39 0.91 8.34
N VAL A 20 -14.71 1.19 7.22
CA VAL A 20 -13.27 0.91 7.07
C VAL A 20 -12.43 1.87 7.89
N LEU A 21 -12.78 3.17 7.96
CA LEU A 21 -12.06 4.14 8.79
C LEU A 21 -12.05 3.69 10.26
N ARG A 22 -13.22 3.31 10.81
CA ARG A 22 -13.30 2.75 12.17
C ARG A 22 -12.48 1.47 12.30
N SER A 23 -12.54 0.56 11.33
CA SER A 23 -11.73 -0.67 11.34
C SER A 23 -10.22 -0.39 11.33
N CYS A 24 -9.78 0.69 10.66
CA CYS A 24 -8.39 1.13 10.69
C CYS A 24 -8.01 1.73 12.05
N ASP A 25 -8.87 2.57 12.64
CA ASP A 25 -8.65 3.14 13.98
C ASP A 25 -8.54 2.03 15.03
N ASP A 26 -9.51 1.10 15.08
CA ASP A 26 -9.52 -0.08 15.95
C ASP A 26 -8.27 -0.96 15.73
N GLY A 27 -7.89 -1.16 14.47
CA GLY A 27 -6.71 -1.95 14.08
C GLY A 27 -5.39 -1.32 14.51
N VAL A 28 -5.24 0.01 14.37
CA VAL A 28 -4.04 0.75 14.78
C VAL A 28 -3.81 0.61 16.30
N GLU A 29 -4.85 0.77 17.10
CA GLU A 29 -4.75 0.62 18.56
C GLU A 29 -4.46 -0.83 18.97
N ALA A 30 -5.25 -1.79 18.47
CA ALA A 30 -5.09 -3.21 18.84
C ALA A 30 -3.73 -3.77 18.42
N VAL A 31 -3.29 -3.50 17.19
CA VAL A 31 -1.98 -3.97 16.69
C VAL A 31 -0.83 -3.20 17.34
N GLY A 32 -1.02 -1.91 17.67
CA GLY A 32 -0.06 -1.11 18.42
C GLY A 32 0.24 -1.68 19.81
N LEU A 33 -0.79 -2.13 20.53
CA LEU A 33 -0.63 -2.82 21.83
C LEU A 33 0.10 -4.16 21.68
N LEU A 34 -0.28 -4.99 20.71
CA LEU A 34 0.38 -6.28 20.45
C LEU A 34 1.86 -6.11 20.06
N LEU A 35 2.18 -5.12 19.22
CA LEU A 35 3.56 -4.78 18.86
C LEU A 35 4.37 -4.34 20.08
N LYS A 36 3.77 -3.53 20.98
CA LYS A 36 4.44 -3.07 22.20
C LYS A 36 4.76 -4.23 23.14
N ALA A 37 3.84 -5.18 23.31
CA ALA A 37 4.06 -6.39 24.10
C ALA A 37 5.17 -7.27 23.48
N ALA A 38 5.08 -7.59 22.18
CA ALA A 38 6.05 -8.41 21.47
C ALA A 38 7.49 -7.87 21.56
N VAL A 39 7.67 -6.55 21.44
CA VAL A 39 8.98 -5.89 21.59
C VAL A 39 9.48 -5.93 23.04
N ALA A 40 8.61 -5.81 24.03
CA ALA A 40 9.00 -5.91 25.45
C ALA A 40 9.38 -7.35 25.85
N GLU A 41 8.75 -8.35 25.25
CA GLU A 41 9.04 -9.78 25.44
C GLU A 41 10.26 -10.26 24.63
N GLY A 42 10.75 -9.45 23.68
CA GLY A 42 11.86 -9.80 22.80
C GLY A 42 11.48 -10.76 21.66
N ASP A 43 10.19 -11.02 21.41
CA ASP A 43 9.74 -11.81 20.26
C ASP A 43 9.81 -10.98 18.97
N ILE A 44 11.02 -10.89 18.41
CA ILE A 44 11.29 -10.22 17.14
C ILE A 44 10.53 -10.87 15.96
N ARG A 45 10.20 -12.17 16.05
CA ARG A 45 9.42 -12.86 15.00
C ARG A 45 7.98 -12.40 14.99
N TYR A 46 7.34 -12.26 16.15
CA TYR A 46 5.98 -11.72 16.22
C TYR A 46 5.97 -10.20 16.02
N ALA A 47 6.95 -9.48 16.57
CA ALA A 47 7.05 -8.03 16.48
C ALA A 47 7.17 -7.51 15.04
N HIS A 48 8.05 -8.05 14.18
CA HIS A 48 8.13 -7.56 12.79
C HIS A 48 6.80 -7.76 12.03
N GLY A 49 6.13 -8.89 12.25
CA GLY A 49 4.83 -9.19 11.63
C GLY A 49 3.69 -8.30 12.14
N ARG A 50 3.75 -7.82 13.40
CA ARG A 50 2.81 -6.80 13.91
C ARG A 50 3.17 -5.39 13.43
N ALA A 51 4.46 -5.07 13.29
CA ALA A 51 4.92 -3.79 12.77
C ALA A 51 4.51 -3.58 11.30
N ARG A 52 4.62 -4.62 10.45
CA ARG A 52 4.11 -4.61 9.07
C ARG A 52 2.63 -4.21 9.02
N VAL A 53 1.79 -4.98 9.73
CA VAL A 53 0.34 -4.74 9.78
C VAL A 53 0.01 -3.34 10.30
N LEU A 54 0.73 -2.83 11.30
CA LEU A 54 0.53 -1.47 11.80
C LEU A 54 0.88 -0.39 10.76
N ALA A 55 1.96 -0.57 10.00
CA ALA A 55 2.37 0.34 8.94
C ALA A 55 1.34 0.37 7.79
N GLU A 56 0.92 -0.82 7.34
CA GLU A 56 -0.12 -1.01 6.32
C GLU A 56 -1.45 -0.39 6.75
N THR A 57 -1.94 -0.72 7.95
CA THR A 57 -3.22 -0.16 8.45
C THR A 57 -3.20 1.36 8.53
N ARG A 58 -2.04 1.97 8.85
CA ARG A 58 -1.89 3.43 8.84
C ARG A 58 -1.86 4.01 7.42
N PHE A 59 -1.25 3.31 6.46
CA PHE A 59 -1.25 3.72 5.05
C PHE A 59 -2.63 3.58 4.40
N ASP A 60 -3.34 2.49 4.65
CA ASP A 60 -4.73 2.28 4.23
C ASP A 60 -5.64 3.39 4.78
N ARG A 61 -5.48 3.75 6.05
CA ARG A 61 -6.23 4.84 6.67
C ARG A 61 -5.94 6.20 6.03
N LEU A 62 -4.68 6.50 5.73
CA LEU A 62 -4.24 7.73 5.06
C LEU A 62 -4.82 7.81 3.64
N THR A 63 -4.69 6.74 2.86
CA THR A 63 -5.19 6.67 1.48
C THR A 63 -6.71 6.67 1.42
N LEU A 64 -7.42 6.05 2.38
CA LEU A 64 -8.87 6.11 2.51
C LEU A 64 -9.37 7.55 2.75
N ARG A 65 -8.74 8.29 3.67
CA ARG A 65 -9.12 9.69 3.95
C ARG A 65 -8.79 10.62 2.78
N TYR A 66 -7.67 10.39 2.10
CA TYR A 66 -7.35 11.09 0.87
C TYR A 66 -8.35 10.78 -0.26
N THR A 67 -8.72 9.52 -0.49
CA THR A 67 -9.71 9.16 -1.52
C THR A 67 -11.13 9.65 -1.18
N ALA A 68 -11.46 9.78 0.10
CA ALA A 68 -12.70 10.37 0.62
C ALA A 68 -12.81 11.90 0.43
N GLY A 69 -11.74 12.57 0.01
CA GLY A 69 -11.78 13.99 -0.36
C GLY A 69 -11.15 14.96 0.64
N GLU A 70 -10.50 14.48 1.69
CA GLU A 70 -9.87 15.37 2.67
C GLU A 70 -8.73 16.22 2.04
N PRO A 71 -8.52 17.47 2.48
CA PRO A 71 -7.35 18.26 2.07
C PRO A 71 -6.04 17.56 2.43
N ILE A 72 -4.96 17.82 1.69
CA ILE A 72 -3.68 17.14 1.93
C ILE A 72 -2.88 17.77 3.09
N GLU A 73 -3.23 19.00 3.46
CA GLU A 73 -2.65 19.77 4.55
C GLU A 73 -2.71 19.05 5.91
N PRO A 74 -3.89 18.61 6.42
CA PRO A 74 -3.97 17.84 7.67
C PRO A 74 -3.37 16.44 7.55
N LEU A 75 -3.43 15.82 6.36
CA LEU A 75 -2.92 14.46 6.14
C LEU A 75 -1.38 14.38 6.13
N ARG A 76 -0.69 15.52 6.04
CA ARG A 76 0.78 15.58 5.95
C ARG A 76 1.48 15.07 7.21
N SER A 77 0.95 15.38 8.40
CA SER A 77 1.46 14.84 9.68
C SER A 77 1.06 13.39 9.94
N GLU A 78 0.10 12.86 9.19
CA GLU A 78 -0.27 11.44 9.24
C GLU A 78 0.62 10.60 8.34
N LEU A 79 1.06 11.15 7.20
CA LEU A 79 2.11 10.56 6.36
C LEU A 79 3.43 10.36 7.14
N GLU A 80 3.82 11.31 7.99
CA GLU A 80 4.98 11.17 8.88
C GLU A 80 4.84 9.96 9.83
N GLN A 81 3.63 9.72 10.35
CA GLN A 81 3.36 8.55 11.20
C GLN A 81 3.34 7.22 10.42
N VAL A 82 2.94 7.24 9.15
CA VAL A 82 3.06 6.09 8.24
C VAL A 82 4.53 5.76 8.00
N ILE A 83 5.35 6.77 7.66
CA ILE A 83 6.78 6.61 7.41
C ILE A 83 7.47 6.03 8.65
N ALA A 84 7.24 6.61 9.84
CA ALA A 84 7.82 6.12 11.09
C ALA A 84 7.38 4.68 11.44
N ALA A 85 6.18 4.25 11.03
CA ALA A 85 5.73 2.87 11.19
C ALA A 85 6.47 1.91 10.24
N TYR A 86 6.68 2.29 8.97
CA TYR A 86 7.47 1.50 8.02
C TYR A 86 8.95 1.45 8.40
N GLU A 87 9.56 2.54 8.86
CA GLU A 87 10.94 2.56 9.37
C GLU A 87 11.11 1.57 10.53
N ARG A 88 10.18 1.59 11.50
CA ARG A 88 10.17 0.64 12.62
C ARG A 88 9.94 -0.80 12.17
N TYR A 89 9.09 -1.03 11.17
CA TYR A 89 8.91 -2.36 10.57
C TYR A 89 10.22 -2.83 9.92
N GLY A 90 10.90 -1.98 9.14
CA GLY A 90 12.19 -2.28 8.55
C GLY A 90 13.23 -2.73 9.58
N GLU A 91 13.44 -1.96 10.65
CA GLU A 91 14.41 -2.34 11.70
C GLU A 91 14.09 -3.70 12.34
N LEU A 92 12.81 -4.03 12.53
CA LEU A 92 12.39 -5.34 13.03
C LEU A 92 12.53 -6.46 11.98
N LEU A 93 12.23 -6.19 10.71
CA LEU A 93 12.40 -7.11 9.58
C LEU A 93 13.87 -7.48 9.39
N TRP A 94 14.75 -6.49 9.32
CA TRP A 94 16.18 -6.69 9.14
C TRP A 94 16.82 -7.38 10.36
N SER A 95 16.35 -7.05 11.57
CA SER A 95 16.75 -7.78 12.78
C SER A 95 16.25 -9.24 12.80
N PHE A 96 15.07 -9.53 12.24
CA PHE A 96 14.54 -10.89 12.12
C PHE A 96 15.30 -11.71 11.05
N ARG A 97 15.43 -11.17 9.84
CA ARG A 97 16.01 -11.83 8.66
C ARG A 97 17.53 -11.92 8.69
N LYS A 98 18.20 -11.04 9.44
CA LYS A 98 19.66 -10.85 9.45
C LYS A 98 20.24 -10.39 8.09
N ASP A 99 19.40 -9.78 7.27
CA ASP A 99 19.77 -9.09 6.03
C ASP A 99 19.19 -7.67 6.06
N ARG A 100 19.97 -6.67 5.63
CA ARG A 100 19.58 -5.25 5.56
C ARG A 100 19.02 -4.87 4.19
N ASN A 101 19.11 -5.78 3.20
CA ASN A 101 18.61 -5.57 1.84
C ASN A 101 17.17 -6.07 1.63
N GLU A 102 16.59 -6.78 2.61
CA GLU A 102 15.19 -7.21 2.58
C GLU A 102 14.26 -6.01 2.42
N MET A 103 13.27 -6.13 1.52
CA MET A 103 12.43 -5.00 1.13
C MET A 103 11.37 -4.70 2.20
N VAL A 104 11.25 -3.42 2.57
CA VAL A 104 10.27 -2.93 3.56
C VAL A 104 8.93 -2.57 2.91
N PHE A 105 8.94 -2.34 1.60
CA PHE A 105 7.77 -2.10 0.76
C PHE A 105 7.74 -3.18 -0.32
N GLU A 106 6.91 -4.20 -0.11
CA GLU A 106 6.62 -5.24 -1.09
C GLU A 106 5.56 -4.69 -2.09
N PHE A 107 5.88 -4.66 -3.38
CA PHE A 107 4.90 -4.35 -4.43
C PHE A 107 4.14 -5.62 -4.82
N ASP A 108 3.27 -6.11 -3.93
CA ASP A 108 2.49 -7.35 -4.12
C ASP A 108 1.57 -7.31 -5.35
N VAL A 109 1.13 -6.12 -5.76
CA VAL A 109 0.27 -5.91 -6.93
C VAL A 109 0.81 -4.77 -7.78
N ILE A 110 1.60 -5.12 -8.80
CA ILE A 110 1.75 -4.31 -10.01
C ILE A 110 0.62 -4.74 -10.94
N ASP A 111 -0.40 -3.91 -11.09
CA ASP A 111 -1.53 -4.20 -11.99
C ASP A 111 -1.14 -4.03 -13.46
N ASP A 112 -2.01 -4.50 -14.37
CA ASP A 112 -1.80 -4.38 -15.81
C ASP A 112 -1.72 -2.92 -16.28
N TYR A 113 -2.21 -1.96 -15.48
CA TYR A 113 -2.14 -0.53 -15.79
C TYR A 113 -0.69 -0.03 -15.78
N CYS A 114 0.15 -0.54 -14.88
CA CYS A 114 1.59 -0.27 -14.87
C CYS A 114 2.32 -0.89 -16.08
N GLN A 115 1.82 -1.97 -16.67
CA GLN A 115 2.44 -2.64 -17.83
C GLN A 115 2.20 -1.89 -19.16
N LEU A 116 1.12 -1.12 -19.27
CA LEU A 116 0.73 -0.39 -20.49
C LEU A 116 1.63 0.80 -20.85
N ARG A 117 2.61 1.17 -20.01
CA ARG A 117 3.42 2.39 -20.19
C ARG A 117 4.85 2.15 -20.68
N ILE A 118 5.23 0.92 -21.00
CA ILE A 118 6.46 0.67 -21.77
C ILE A 118 6.12 0.81 -23.27
N PRO A 119 6.64 1.80 -24.00
CA PRO A 119 6.51 1.82 -25.45
C PRO A 119 7.20 0.57 -25.99
N ARG A 120 6.49 -0.22 -26.79
CA ARG A 120 7.17 -1.17 -27.68
C ARG A 120 7.81 -0.33 -28.78
N ASP A 121 9.07 0.06 -28.56
CA ASP A 121 9.87 0.71 -29.59
C ASP A 121 9.84 -0.15 -30.86
N GLY A 122 9.40 0.46 -31.95
CA GLY A 122 9.21 -0.22 -33.21
C GLY A 122 10.52 -0.47 -33.93
N GLY A 123 10.58 -1.56 -34.69
CA GLY A 123 11.57 -1.73 -35.75
C GLY A 123 12.39 -3.00 -35.66
N HIS A 124 11.85 -4.10 -36.19
CA HIS A 124 12.55 -4.86 -37.22
C HIS A 124 11.52 -5.42 -38.21
N ASP A 125 11.45 -4.79 -39.39
CA ASP A 125 10.87 -5.37 -40.59
C ASP A 125 11.95 -6.22 -41.26
N SER A 126 11.61 -7.47 -41.58
CA SER A 126 12.39 -8.28 -42.52
C SER A 126 11.53 -9.33 -43.21
N THR A 127 10.75 -8.88 -44.21
CA THR A 127 10.87 -9.39 -45.60
C THR A 127 10.38 -10.82 -45.95
N LEU A 128 9.20 -10.88 -46.62
CA LEU A 128 8.83 -11.79 -47.75
C LEU A 128 8.74 -13.33 -47.50
N MET A 129 8.03 -14.16 -48.27
CA MET A 129 7.25 -14.08 -49.53
C MET A 129 6.19 -15.22 -49.55
N ALA A 130 5.12 -15.08 -50.36
CA ALA A 130 4.24 -16.17 -50.88
C ALA A 130 3.38 -17.00 -49.85
N ASP A 131 2.20 -17.58 -50.18
CA ASP A 131 1.72 -18.04 -51.49
C ASP A 131 0.18 -18.03 -51.69
N SER A 132 -0.21 -17.90 -52.97
CA SER A 132 -1.44 -18.34 -53.68
C SER A 132 -2.88 -18.28 -53.10
N VAL A 133 -3.73 -17.58 -53.86
CA VAL A 133 -5.20 -17.70 -54.09
C VAL A 133 -5.36 -17.75 -55.64
N PRO A 134 -6.21 -18.57 -56.32
CA PRO A 134 -7.66 -18.87 -56.10
C PRO A 134 -8.03 -20.39 -56.25
N PRO A 135 -9.31 -20.86 -56.38
CA PRO A 135 -10.62 -20.15 -56.39
C PRO A 135 -11.64 -20.56 -55.31
#